data_AF-A0A2U4FDL4-F1
#
_entry.id   AF-A0A2U4FDL4-F1
#
_cell.length_a   1.000
_cell.length_b   1.000
_cell.length_c   1.000
_cell.angle_alpha   90.00
_cell.angle_beta   90.00
_cell.angle_gamma   90.00
#
_symmetry.space_group_name_H-M   'P 1'
#
loop_
_entity.id
_entity.type
_entity.pdbx_description
1 polymer ?
#
loop_
_entity_poly.entity_id
_entity_poly.type
_entity_poly.pdbx_seq_one_letter_code
_entity_poly.pdbx_strand_id
1 'polypeptide(L)'
;MLGSFQINVIQKNKISKELKDIFDEGTNLLGVHRELMLYLGEQVVNGINHAFVARSEVIIPNPRPYYELVIINVDGEGRTCLLETETILKASEFPIGGVTCSKEDEAAIRIIDSAEARNLIELFDKGMHNVLGLDYEAELYLGQKIVRGGNYYYLAEAKSVENKTKSIKLVVINLFMDKVQVVEIKDIL
;
A
#
# COMPACT_ATOMS: atom_id res chain seq x y z
N MET A 1 -14.26 5.65 -23.16
CA MET A 1 -14.39 5.45 -21.71
C MET A 1 -13.14 4.69 -21.30
N LEU A 2 -12.20 5.35 -20.61
CA LEU A 2 -11.02 4.65 -20.08
C LEU A 2 -11.54 3.66 -19.03
N GLY A 3 -11.11 2.38 -19.08
CA GLY A 3 -11.61 1.34 -18.17
C GLY A 3 -11.24 1.65 -16.71
N SER A 4 -11.90 1.04 -15.73
CA SER A 4 -11.41 1.05 -14.34
C SER A 4 -10.13 0.21 -14.22
N PHE A 5 -9.36 0.38 -13.15
CA PHE A 5 -8.25 -0.52 -12.86
C PHE A 5 -8.74 -1.96 -12.65
N GLN A 6 -8.08 -2.91 -13.29
CA GLN A 6 -8.18 -4.33 -12.99
C GLN A 6 -7.17 -4.65 -11.89
N ILE A 7 -7.67 -4.81 -10.66
CA ILE A 7 -6.82 -5.09 -9.50
C ILE A 7 -6.37 -6.55 -9.49
N ASN A 8 -5.06 -6.74 -9.44
CA ASN A 8 -4.37 -8.02 -9.28
C ASN A 8 -3.12 -7.80 -8.44
N VAL A 9 -3.28 -7.86 -7.11
CA VAL A 9 -2.19 -7.56 -6.19
C VAL A 9 -1.08 -8.61 -6.31
N ILE A 10 0.16 -8.15 -6.49
CA ILE A 10 1.35 -9.01 -6.48
C ILE A 10 2.33 -8.48 -5.44
N GLN A 11 2.69 -9.36 -4.52
CA GLN A 11 3.68 -9.12 -3.47
C GLN A 11 5.09 -8.95 -4.06
N LYS A 12 5.91 -8.05 -3.49
CA LYS A 12 7.26 -7.69 -3.99
C LYS A 12 8.19 -8.85 -4.37
N ASN A 13 8.10 -9.99 -3.66
CA ASN A 13 8.91 -11.18 -3.95
C ASN A 13 8.49 -11.96 -5.20
N LYS A 14 7.28 -11.68 -5.73
CA LYS A 14 6.70 -12.34 -6.91
C LYS A 14 6.50 -11.39 -8.10
N ILE A 15 6.80 -10.09 -7.95
CA ILE A 15 6.71 -9.14 -9.06
C ILE A 15 7.72 -9.54 -10.15
N SER A 16 7.23 -9.64 -11.39
CA SER A 16 8.04 -10.02 -12.55
C SER A 16 9.15 -9.01 -12.81
N LYS A 17 10.17 -9.42 -13.57
CA LYS A 17 11.23 -8.50 -13.99
C LYS A 17 10.67 -7.33 -14.82
N GLU A 18 9.77 -7.62 -15.75
CA GLU A 18 9.14 -6.60 -16.59
C GLU A 18 8.43 -5.50 -15.78
N LEU A 19 7.64 -5.88 -14.78
CA LEU A 19 6.97 -4.90 -13.91
C LEU A 19 7.95 -4.10 -13.03
N LYS A 20 9.07 -4.72 -12.64
CA LYS A 20 10.16 -4.02 -11.94
C LYS A 20 10.85 -3.03 -12.86
N ASP A 21 11.17 -3.44 -14.09
CA ASP A 21 11.80 -2.58 -15.09
C ASP A 21 10.90 -1.35 -15.39
N ILE A 22 9.58 -1.54 -15.53
CA ILE A 22 8.61 -0.43 -15.68
C ILE A 22 8.65 0.52 -14.48
N PHE A 23 8.66 -0.03 -13.26
CA PHE A 23 8.74 0.76 -12.04
C PHE A 23 10.05 1.54 -11.95
N ASP A 24 11.18 0.89 -12.19
CA ASP A 24 12.51 1.48 -12.11
C ASP A 24 12.68 2.57 -13.17
N GLU A 25 12.29 2.33 -14.43
CA GLU A 25 12.35 3.32 -15.51
C GLU A 25 11.43 4.52 -15.25
N GLY A 26 10.18 4.26 -14.84
CA GLY A 26 9.21 5.32 -14.56
C GLY A 26 9.55 6.14 -13.31
N THR A 27 10.28 5.58 -12.35
CA THR A 27 10.62 6.26 -11.09
C THR A 27 12.07 6.73 -10.98
N ASN A 28 12.86 6.63 -12.06
CA ASN A 28 14.24 7.08 -12.14
C ASN A 28 14.37 8.63 -12.11
N LEU A 29 13.90 9.24 -11.02
CA LEU A 29 13.92 10.67 -10.76
C LEU A 29 14.87 10.94 -9.59
N LEU A 30 15.73 11.95 -9.75
CA LEU A 30 16.69 12.32 -8.72
C LEU A 30 16.01 12.82 -7.44
N GLY A 31 16.60 12.49 -6.28
CA GLY A 31 16.26 13.08 -4.99
C GLY A 31 15.30 12.26 -4.10
N VAL A 32 14.79 11.12 -4.59
CA VAL A 32 13.97 10.20 -3.79
C VAL A 32 14.40 8.76 -4.06
N HIS A 33 14.72 8.02 -3.00
CA HIS A 33 14.86 6.58 -3.07
C HIS A 33 13.48 5.93 -2.93
N ARG A 34 13.13 5.02 -3.83
CA ARG A 34 11.86 4.30 -3.82
C ARG A 34 12.10 2.80 -3.81
N GLU A 35 11.43 2.14 -2.89
CA GLU A 35 11.44 0.69 -2.71
C GLU A 35 10.07 0.17 -3.14
N LEU A 36 10.03 -0.71 -4.15
CA LEU A 36 8.79 -1.30 -4.65
C LEU A 36 8.23 -2.32 -3.65
N MET A 37 7.00 -2.08 -3.17
CA MET A 37 6.35 -2.90 -2.15
C MET A 37 5.26 -3.80 -2.72
N LEU A 38 4.41 -3.27 -3.59
CA LEU A 38 3.31 -4.00 -4.23
C LEU A 38 3.12 -3.54 -5.67
N TYR A 39 2.72 -4.47 -6.52
CA TYR A 39 1.97 -4.16 -7.74
C TYR A 39 0.48 -4.32 -7.45
N LEU A 40 -0.35 -3.36 -7.87
CA LEU A 40 -1.79 -3.36 -7.57
C LEU A 40 -2.64 -3.83 -8.75
N GLY A 41 -2.22 -3.56 -9.97
CA GLY A 41 -3.00 -3.88 -11.17
C GLY A 41 -2.75 -2.93 -12.32
N GLU A 42 -3.57 -3.07 -13.37
CA GLU A 42 -3.43 -2.32 -14.61
C GLU A 42 -4.75 -1.71 -15.10
N GLN A 43 -4.65 -0.73 -15.97
CA GLN A 43 -5.78 -0.08 -16.61
C GLN A 43 -5.44 0.20 -18.08
N VAL A 44 -6.26 -0.34 -18.98
CA VAL A 44 -6.08 -0.14 -20.43
C VAL A 44 -6.59 1.25 -20.83
N VAL A 45 -5.70 2.04 -21.42
CA VAL A 45 -5.89 3.43 -21.84
C VAL A 45 -5.26 3.65 -23.23
N ASN A 46 -4.74 4.84 -23.54
CA ASN A 46 -3.77 5.00 -24.63
C ASN A 46 -2.41 4.43 -24.17
N GLY A 47 -2.26 3.11 -24.23
CA GLY A 47 -1.22 2.37 -23.51
C GLY A 47 -1.80 1.62 -22.31
N ILE A 48 -0.95 1.29 -21.34
CA ILE A 48 -1.34 0.59 -20.11
C ILE A 48 -0.83 1.38 -18.91
N ASN A 49 -1.75 1.80 -18.02
CA ASN A 49 -1.35 2.32 -16.71
C ASN A 49 -1.12 1.14 -15.76
N HIS A 50 0.02 1.13 -15.09
CA HIS A 50 0.39 0.20 -14.04
C HIS A 50 0.40 0.93 -12.70
N ALA A 51 -0.30 0.38 -11.71
CA ALA A 51 -0.36 0.93 -10.37
C ALA A 51 0.54 0.14 -9.41
N PHE A 52 1.35 0.87 -8.65
CA PHE A 52 2.31 0.32 -7.69
C PHE A 52 2.18 1.02 -6.34
N VAL A 53 2.65 0.35 -5.29
CA VAL A 53 2.90 0.98 -3.99
C VAL A 53 4.40 0.98 -3.76
N ALA A 54 4.92 2.16 -3.44
CA ALA A 54 6.32 2.33 -3.07
C ALA A 54 6.42 2.82 -1.62
N ARG A 55 7.48 2.36 -0.94
CA ARG A 55 8.00 3.03 0.24
C ARG A 55 9.10 3.97 -0.24
N SER A 56 9.04 5.23 0.16
CA SER A 56 9.85 6.29 -0.42
C SER A 56 10.52 7.13 0.64
N GLU A 57 11.76 7.53 0.38
CA GLU A 57 12.59 8.36 1.25
C GLU A 57 13.26 9.46 0.42
N VAL A 58 13.08 10.71 0.82
CA VAL A 58 13.79 11.84 0.19
C VAL A 58 15.27 11.78 0.58
N ILE A 59 16.18 11.97 -0.37
CA ILE A 59 17.63 11.89 -0.14
C ILE A 59 18.12 13.19 0.53
N ILE A 60 17.87 13.31 1.84
CA ILE A 60 18.29 14.41 2.73
C ILE A 60 18.79 13.86 4.06
N PRO A 61 19.53 14.64 4.88
CA PRO A 61 19.79 14.27 6.26
C PRO A 61 18.49 14.05 7.03
N ASN A 62 18.38 12.93 7.74
CA ASN A 62 17.17 12.49 8.46
C ASN A 62 15.93 12.37 7.57
N PRO A 63 15.94 11.46 6.58
CA PRO A 63 14.81 11.27 5.70
C PRO A 63 13.58 10.81 6.48
N ARG A 64 12.40 11.29 6.05
CA ARG A 64 11.13 10.82 6.57
C ARG A 64 10.51 9.87 5.56
N PRO A 65 10.38 8.57 5.88
CA PRO A 65 9.75 7.63 4.97
C PRO A 65 8.26 7.93 4.80
N TYR A 66 7.75 7.60 3.63
CA TYR A 66 6.34 7.66 3.31
C TYR A 66 5.98 6.54 2.35
N TYR A 67 4.72 6.15 2.33
CA TYR A 67 4.15 5.26 1.33
C TYR A 67 3.38 6.08 0.30
N GLU A 68 3.51 5.72 -0.97
CA GLU A 68 2.82 6.38 -2.07
C GLU A 68 2.26 5.38 -3.07
N LEU A 69 1.11 5.74 -3.65
CA LEU A 69 0.61 5.17 -4.88
C LEU A 69 1.41 5.78 -6.03
N VAL A 70 1.88 4.94 -6.95
CA VAL A 70 2.63 5.34 -8.15
C VAL A 70 1.91 4.78 -9.36
N ILE A 71 1.51 5.65 -10.29
CA ILE A 71 0.90 5.25 -11.57
C ILE A 71 1.86 5.57 -12.71
N ILE A 72 2.27 4.53 -13.42
CA ILE A 72 3.19 4.62 -14.57
C ILE A 72 2.46 4.13 -15.81
N ASN A 73 2.43 4.93 -16.85
CA ASN A 73 1.92 4.53 -18.15
C ASN A 73 3.03 3.93 -19.02
N VAL A 74 2.71 2.86 -19.73
CA VAL A 74 3.52 2.32 -20.83
C VAL A 74 2.75 2.54 -22.12
N ASP A 75 3.30 3.33 -23.03
CA ASP A 75 2.63 3.63 -24.30
C ASP A 75 2.73 2.47 -25.31
N GLY A 76 2.11 2.64 -26.49
CA GLY A 76 2.13 1.62 -27.55
C GLY A 76 3.51 1.35 -28.18
N GLU A 77 4.52 2.17 -27.87
CA GLU A 77 5.93 1.98 -28.28
C GLU A 77 6.78 1.38 -27.14
N GLY A 78 6.19 1.14 -25.96
CA GLY A 78 6.87 0.60 -24.79
C GLY A 78 7.58 1.65 -23.94
N ARG A 79 7.33 2.95 -24.15
CA ARG A 79 7.95 4.01 -23.35
C ARG A 79 7.20 4.22 -22.03
N THR A 80 7.93 4.30 -20.92
CA THR A 80 7.36 4.56 -19.60
C THR A 80 7.18 6.05 -19.32
N CYS A 81 6.09 6.44 -18.69
CA CYS A 81 5.84 7.80 -18.22
C CYS A 81 5.20 7.77 -16.82
N LEU A 82 5.83 8.43 -15.84
CA LEU A 82 5.22 8.64 -14.53
C LEU A 82 4.06 9.62 -14.67
N LEU A 83 2.85 9.14 -14.41
CA LEU A 83 1.64 9.96 -14.50
C LEU A 83 1.28 10.60 -13.17
N GLU A 84 1.32 9.80 -12.10
CA GLU A 84 0.79 10.22 -10.81
C GLU A 84 1.55 9.60 -9.64
N THR A 85 1.69 10.39 -8.60
CA THR A 85 2.15 9.96 -7.27
C THR A 85 1.21 10.54 -6.21
N GLU A 86 0.60 9.70 -5.38
CA GLU A 86 -0.22 10.14 -4.25
C GLU A 86 0.36 9.59 -2.95
N THR A 87 0.63 10.44 -1.96
CA THR A 87 1.05 9.99 -0.63
C THR A 87 -0.11 9.32 0.10
N ILE A 88 0.07 8.06 0.49
CA ILE A 88 -0.88 7.26 1.26
C ILE A 88 -0.68 7.48 2.77
N LEU A 89 0.57 7.40 3.23
CA LEU A 89 0.95 7.57 4.63
C LEU A 89 2.34 8.19 4.71
N LYS A 90 2.56 9.14 5.63
CA LYS A 90 3.87 9.79 5.81
C LYS A 90 4.30 9.79 7.27
N ALA A 91 5.56 9.46 7.51
CA ALA A 91 6.14 9.55 8.85
C ALA A 91 6.12 11.00 9.36
N SER A 92 5.76 11.16 10.62
CA SER A 92 5.78 12.44 11.32
C SER A 92 7.22 12.85 11.66
N GLU A 93 7.43 14.14 11.94
CA GLU A 93 8.74 14.66 12.37
C GLU A 93 9.16 14.11 13.73
N PHE A 94 8.18 13.96 14.62
CA PHE A 94 8.38 13.44 15.96
C PHE A 94 7.64 12.11 16.11
N PRO A 95 8.30 11.05 16.59
CA PRO A 95 7.68 9.75 16.76
C PRO A 95 6.65 9.73 17.89
N ILE A 96 6.80 10.60 18.90
CA ILE A 96 5.87 10.67 20.03
C ILE A 96 4.55 11.31 19.55
N GLY A 97 3.49 10.50 19.52
CA GLY A 97 2.16 10.91 19.04
C GLY A 97 2.04 11.04 17.52
N GLY A 98 3.15 10.86 16.80
CA GLY A 98 3.23 10.90 15.34
C GLY A 98 3.10 9.54 14.69
N VAL A 99 2.89 9.55 13.37
CA VAL A 99 2.94 8.35 12.54
C VAL A 99 4.41 7.92 12.39
N THR A 100 4.66 6.63 12.62
CA THR A 100 5.92 5.96 12.27
C THR A 100 5.61 4.97 11.16
N CYS A 101 6.24 5.13 10.00
CA CYS A 101 6.11 4.18 8.89
C CYS A 101 6.93 2.92 9.19
N SER A 102 6.41 1.76 8.78
CA SER A 102 7.13 0.49 8.82
C SER A 102 8.35 0.54 7.89
N LYS A 103 9.33 -0.33 8.19
CA LYS A 103 10.43 -0.62 7.28
C LYS A 103 10.00 -1.62 6.22
N GLU A 104 10.79 -1.73 5.16
CA GLU A 104 10.59 -2.72 4.08
C GLU A 104 10.44 -4.17 4.60
N ASP A 105 11.24 -4.55 5.60
CA ASP A 105 11.27 -5.88 6.22
C ASP A 105 10.21 -6.08 7.32
N GLU A 106 9.39 -5.08 7.58
CA GLU A 106 8.23 -5.15 8.48
C GLU A 106 6.91 -5.04 7.69
N ALA A 107 6.91 -4.34 6.56
CA ALA A 107 5.71 -3.97 5.83
C ALA A 107 5.04 -5.15 5.13
N ALA A 108 5.84 -6.06 4.57
CA ALA A 108 5.38 -7.15 3.72
C ALA A 108 4.86 -8.35 4.55
N ILE A 109 3.85 -8.12 5.38
CA ILE A 109 3.28 -9.08 6.33
C ILE A 109 2.79 -10.40 5.71
N ARG A 110 2.51 -10.42 4.40
CA ARG A 110 2.08 -11.63 3.66
C ARG A 110 3.23 -12.54 3.24
N ILE A 111 4.47 -12.05 3.28
CA ILE A 111 5.66 -12.82 2.87
C ILE A 111 6.61 -13.09 4.03
N ILE A 112 6.53 -12.28 5.10
CA ILE A 112 7.37 -12.43 6.29
C ILE A 112 6.78 -13.51 7.20
N ASP A 113 7.55 -14.56 7.47
CA ASP A 113 7.17 -15.58 8.45
C ASP A 113 7.69 -15.21 9.85
N SER A 114 6.97 -14.32 10.53
CA SER A 114 7.30 -13.89 11.91
C SER A 114 6.05 -13.87 12.79
N ALA A 115 6.25 -13.92 14.11
CA ALA A 115 5.16 -13.78 15.07
C ALA A 115 4.51 -12.40 14.97
N GLU A 116 5.32 -11.37 14.72
CA GLU A 116 4.89 -9.99 14.55
C GLU A 116 3.97 -9.84 13.33
N ALA A 117 4.36 -10.40 12.17
CA ALA A 117 3.54 -10.36 10.96
C ALA A 117 2.20 -11.10 11.16
N ARG A 118 2.21 -12.27 11.81
CA ARG A 118 0.99 -13.01 12.15
C ARG A 118 0.08 -12.23 13.08
N ASN A 119 0.64 -11.61 14.14
CA ASN A 119 -0.13 -10.79 15.07
C ASN A 119 -0.77 -9.56 14.38
N LEU A 120 -0.09 -8.95 13.42
CA LEU A 120 -0.63 -7.84 12.62
C LEU A 120 -1.80 -8.30 11.73
N ILE A 121 -1.69 -9.46 11.10
CA ILE A 121 -2.79 -10.06 10.32
C ILE A 121 -3.97 -10.40 11.23
N GLU A 122 -3.74 -11.06 12.38
CA GLU A 122 -4.79 -11.39 13.33
C GLU A 122 -5.50 -10.14 13.89
N LEU A 123 -4.75 -9.06 14.15
CA LEU A 123 -5.31 -7.77 14.54
C LEU A 123 -6.20 -7.21 13.43
N PHE A 124 -5.75 -7.31 12.18
CA PHE A 124 -6.53 -6.89 11.03
C PHE A 124 -7.84 -7.67 10.91
N ASP A 125 -7.76 -9.00 10.92
CA ASP A 125 -8.91 -9.89 10.80
C ASP A 125 -9.92 -9.66 11.93
N LYS A 126 -9.43 -9.49 13.17
CA LYS A 126 -10.28 -9.17 14.33
C LYS A 126 -10.99 -7.82 14.16
N GLY A 127 -10.31 -6.82 13.61
CA GLY A 127 -10.91 -5.50 13.34
C GLY A 127 -11.96 -5.54 12.24
N MET A 128 -11.70 -6.29 11.18
CA MET A 128 -12.56 -6.35 10.00
C MET A 128 -13.74 -7.33 10.12
N HIS A 129 -13.74 -8.23 11.10
CA HIS A 129 -14.76 -9.27 11.27
C HIS A 129 -16.23 -8.79 11.22
N ASN A 130 -16.51 -7.57 11.70
CA ASN A 130 -17.86 -7.00 11.72
C ASN A 130 -18.11 -5.95 10.62
N VAL A 131 -17.14 -5.71 9.73
CA VAL A 131 -17.30 -4.78 8.60
C VAL A 131 -17.98 -5.54 7.46
N LEU A 132 -19.21 -5.14 7.14
CA LEU A 132 -20.03 -5.83 6.14
C LEU A 132 -19.85 -5.25 4.73
N GLY A 133 -20.14 -6.06 3.73
CA GLY A 133 -20.31 -5.66 2.33
C GLY A 133 -19.15 -5.99 1.39
N LEU A 134 -17.93 -6.19 1.92
CA LEU A 134 -16.76 -6.59 1.16
C LEU A 134 -15.92 -7.60 1.96
N ASP A 135 -15.22 -8.48 1.27
CA ASP A 135 -14.19 -9.34 1.85
C ASP A 135 -12.85 -8.60 1.81
N TYR A 136 -12.23 -8.40 2.95
CA TYR A 136 -10.97 -7.64 3.08
C TYR A 136 -9.79 -8.57 3.35
N GLU A 137 -8.67 -8.28 2.70
CA GLU A 137 -7.41 -9.00 2.86
C GLU A 137 -6.28 -7.98 3.02
N ALA A 138 -5.58 -8.01 4.17
CA ALA A 138 -4.45 -7.12 4.39
C ALA A 138 -3.25 -7.53 3.52
N GLU A 139 -2.74 -6.61 2.72
CA GLU A 139 -1.63 -6.86 1.78
C GLU A 139 -0.31 -6.28 2.27
N LEU A 140 -0.36 -5.14 2.97
CA LEU A 140 0.82 -4.43 3.47
C LEU A 140 0.51 -3.72 4.79
N TYR A 141 1.44 -3.79 5.74
CA TYR A 141 1.43 -2.97 6.95
C TYR A 141 2.27 -1.71 6.73
N LEU A 142 1.64 -0.53 6.77
CA LEU A 142 2.30 0.75 6.47
C LEU A 142 2.97 1.39 7.67
N GLY A 143 2.56 1.02 8.89
CA GLY A 143 3.09 1.60 10.12
C GLY A 143 2.01 1.89 11.15
N GLN A 144 2.37 2.71 12.15
CA GLN A 144 1.53 2.95 13.32
C GLN A 144 1.59 4.38 13.84
N LYS A 145 0.60 4.74 14.65
CA LYS A 145 0.56 5.99 15.41
C LYS A 145 0.12 5.70 16.85
N ILE A 146 0.90 6.18 17.82
CA ILE A 146 0.56 6.06 19.24
C ILE A 146 -0.49 7.11 19.59
N VAL A 147 -1.64 6.67 20.08
CA VAL A 147 -2.76 7.51 20.53
C VAL A 147 -3.27 6.95 21.87
N ARG A 148 -4.58 7.05 22.16
CA ARG A 148 -5.19 6.17 23.16
C ARG A 148 -5.23 4.74 22.60
N GLY A 149 -4.14 4.00 22.83
CA GLY A 149 -3.85 2.74 22.14
C GLY A 149 -2.90 2.93 20.97
N GLY A 150 -2.94 2.02 20.00
CA GLY A 150 -2.19 2.12 18.75
C GLY A 150 -3.12 2.12 17.55
N ASN A 151 -2.98 3.10 16.66
CA ASN A 151 -3.55 3.03 15.32
C ASN A 151 -2.54 2.33 14.40
N TYR A 152 -2.99 1.29 13.71
CA TYR A 152 -2.22 0.48 12.77
C TYR A 152 -2.78 0.70 11.37
N TYR A 153 -1.90 1.04 10.43
CA TYR A 153 -2.26 1.42 9.06
C TYR A 153 -1.94 0.26 8.12
N TYR A 154 -2.93 -0.16 7.33
CA TYR A 154 -2.81 -1.25 6.38
C TYR A 154 -3.26 -0.81 4.98
N LEU A 155 -2.61 -1.33 3.95
CA LEU A 155 -3.25 -1.46 2.65
C LEU A 155 -3.92 -2.81 2.56
N ALA A 156 -5.17 -2.81 2.13
CA ALA A 156 -5.98 -4.00 1.98
C ALA A 156 -6.62 -4.08 0.60
N GLU A 157 -6.64 -5.28 0.03
CA GLU A 157 -7.52 -5.61 -1.09
C GLU A 157 -8.93 -5.82 -0.53
N ALA A 158 -9.93 -5.16 -1.12
CA ALA A 158 -11.33 -5.35 -0.77
C ALA A 158 -12.10 -5.89 -1.98
N LYS A 159 -12.77 -7.03 -1.80
CA LYS A 159 -13.47 -7.78 -2.85
C LYS A 159 -14.97 -7.70 -2.61
N SER A 160 -15.72 -7.23 -3.61
CA SER A 160 -17.19 -7.32 -3.59
C SER A 160 -17.62 -8.70 -4.02
N VAL A 161 -18.25 -9.45 -3.13
CA VAL A 161 -18.81 -10.78 -3.44
C VAL A 161 -19.93 -10.67 -4.48
N GLU A 162 -20.75 -9.61 -4.39
CA GLU A 162 -21.89 -9.38 -5.28
C GLU A 162 -21.44 -8.98 -6.70
N ASN A 163 -20.54 -8.00 -6.80
CA ASN A 163 -20.18 -7.39 -8.09
C ASN A 163 -18.88 -7.94 -8.68
N LYS A 164 -18.16 -8.80 -7.94
CA LYS A 164 -16.83 -9.33 -8.29
C LYS A 164 -15.80 -8.24 -8.61
N THR A 165 -16.02 -7.03 -8.11
CA THR A 165 -15.09 -5.92 -8.23
C THR A 165 -14.09 -5.95 -7.09
N LYS A 166 -12.91 -5.42 -7.36
CA LYS A 166 -11.81 -5.31 -6.41
C LYS A 166 -11.43 -3.85 -6.28
N SER A 167 -10.99 -3.46 -5.10
CA SER A 167 -10.49 -2.12 -4.79
C SER A 167 -9.36 -2.23 -3.78
N ILE A 168 -8.52 -1.20 -3.72
CA ILE A 168 -7.47 -1.06 -2.71
C ILE A 168 -7.91 0.00 -1.69
N LYS A 169 -7.85 -0.37 -0.41
CA LYS A 169 -8.27 0.47 0.70
C LYS A 169 -7.10 0.71 1.64
N LEU A 170 -6.98 1.95 2.12
CA LEU A 170 -6.26 2.24 3.35
C LEU A 170 -7.21 1.93 4.52
N VAL A 171 -6.79 1.05 5.40
CA VAL A 171 -7.55 0.64 6.59
C VAL A 171 -6.76 1.01 7.84
N VAL A 172 -7.40 1.69 8.78
CA VAL A 172 -6.81 2.07 10.07
C VAL A 172 -7.53 1.34 11.19
N ILE A 173 -6.79 0.56 11.96
CA ILE A 173 -7.32 -0.21 13.09
C ILE A 173 -6.72 0.33 14.38
N ASN A 174 -7.57 0.67 15.35
CA ASN A 174 -7.15 1.01 16.70
C ASN A 174 -7.21 -0.23 17.60
N LEU A 175 -6.12 -0.49 18.32
CA LEU A 175 -6.07 -1.41 19.44
C LEU A 175 -5.84 -0.63 20.73
N PHE A 176 -6.80 -0.69 21.66
CA PHE A 176 -6.65 -0.13 23.00
C PHE A 176 -7.07 -1.16 24.05
N MET A 177 -6.10 -1.60 24.85
CA MET A 177 -6.26 -2.78 25.71
C MET A 177 -6.65 -3.99 24.84
N ASP A 178 -7.79 -4.63 25.09
CA ASP A 178 -8.26 -5.78 24.29
C ASP A 178 -9.30 -5.40 23.22
N LYS A 179 -9.64 -4.11 23.13
CA LYS A 179 -10.65 -3.59 22.20
C LYS A 179 -10.01 -3.24 20.87
N VAL A 180 -10.55 -3.82 19.81
CA VAL A 180 -10.16 -3.56 18.42
C VAL A 180 -11.29 -2.83 17.73
N GLN A 181 -10.97 -1.74 17.04
CA GLN A 181 -11.95 -0.91 16.33
C GLN A 181 -11.37 -0.43 15.00
N VAL A 182 -12.17 -0.50 13.93
CA VAL A 182 -11.86 0.18 12.67
C VAL A 182 -12.11 1.68 12.84
N VAL A 183 -11.06 2.47 12.61
CA VAL A 183 -11.08 3.93 12.70
C VAL A 183 -11.43 4.54 11.36
N GLU A 184 -10.86 4.00 10.29
CA GLU A 184 -10.98 4.55 8.94
C GLU A 184 -10.86 3.45 7.89
N ILE A 185 -11.66 3.57 6.83
CA ILE A 185 -11.51 2.84 5.57
C ILE A 185 -11.59 3.89 4.47
N LYS A 186 -10.51 4.10 3.74
CA LYS A 186 -10.41 5.08 2.65
C LYS A 186 -10.07 4.36 1.34
N ASP A 187 -10.77 4.72 0.26
CA ASP A 187 -10.43 4.29 -1.10
C ASP A 187 -9.08 4.85 -1.56
N ILE A 188 -8.24 3.97 -2.13
CA ILE A 188 -6.96 4.31 -2.75
C ILE A 188 -6.99 4.03 -4.25
N LEU A 189 -7.56 2.89 -4.68
CA LEU A 189 -7.65 2.49 -6.08
C LEU A 189 -8.90 1.64 -6.38
#